data_AF-A0A843CPI2-F1
#
_entry.id   AF-A0A843CPI2-F1
#
_cell.length_a   1.000
_cell.length_b   1.000
_cell.length_c   1.000
_cell.angle_alpha   90.00
_cell.angle_beta   90.00
_cell.angle_gamma   90.00
#
_symmetry.space_group_name_H-M   'P 1'
#
loop_
_entity.id
_entity.type
_entity.pdbx_description
1 polymer ?
#
loop_
_entity_poly.entity_id
_entity_poly.type
_entity_poly.pdbx_seq_one_letter_code
_entity_poly.pdbx_strand_id
1 'polypeptide(L)'
;MKLLSKLALPKKTKLATFVYEVKPTNFGTLPDDKKMAALSKFFQTQSSIQKPIRIIMLKEPLELEVGNETRYLQIPRTYVVSSESLELILEQIGLEYSVVASAPNWKIKSENLNNMILEDGNFAKCYTLYKMPAILPAAWAHSLLSKVDVVSIWIKPIESHKAVSQMIRYTGLVGTCATKSHNARYSFQKGQEVLEALSRQETKLFNCSVVVMIKANDLASLNLADRNFKTAMRANLASFDATTAMQKQMLVEGIGKVLYFELGSTAIFYPFVSADMIEVPNGVPLGINLNTMAPVIYDYTQRENYNILLLASSGAGKSVTAKTALTRLSDKYPDAMIFIVDPNGEYEAVAEHLKLNLIKVTQESKLGLEPFKLFTPSDAADILGDITKAPDTVRKEFRAKAGGCNDVKELYQKVSDEAKKFLVDLVEGPISNVLCGDSRFENRTVISLRGTSGEERVSMLLLLALGKIWKQINSVPARIPKILVIDEGWMLFQMASAGRFLNMIARVGRKFNVVFMFIPQRPEDVIENDFGRAIADNAG
;
A
#
# COMPACT_ATOMS: atom_id res chain seq x y z
N MET A 1 19.66 50.62 46.73
CA MET A 1 20.93 49.92 46.48
C MET A 1 20.88 48.59 47.22
N LYS A 2 20.94 47.47 46.48
CA LYS A 2 21.12 46.06 46.92
C LYS A 2 20.07 45.45 47.87
N LEU A 3 19.15 44.64 47.31
CA LEU A 3 18.90 43.22 47.69
C LEU A 3 17.75 42.63 46.85
N LEU A 4 18.01 42.40 45.56
CA LEU A 4 17.26 41.43 44.75
C LEU A 4 18.30 40.42 44.25
N SER A 5 18.68 39.53 45.15
CA SER A 5 19.52 38.38 44.83
C SER A 5 18.78 37.48 43.85
N LYS A 6 19.36 37.38 42.65
CA LYS A 6 19.11 36.38 41.61
C LYS A 6 18.57 35.06 42.19
N LEU A 7 17.25 34.85 42.08
CA LEU A 7 16.69 33.51 41.98
C LEU A 7 17.09 32.99 40.60
N ALA A 8 18.29 32.42 40.53
CA ALA A 8 18.69 31.62 39.39
C ALA A 8 17.74 30.42 39.32
N LEU A 9 16.88 30.40 38.30
CA LEU A 9 16.14 29.20 37.93
C LEU A 9 17.15 28.05 37.82
N PRO A 10 16.88 26.87 38.41
CA PRO A 10 17.79 25.74 38.30
C PRO A 10 18.07 25.48 36.82
N LYS A 11 19.36 25.43 36.45
CA LYS A 11 19.79 24.97 35.13
C LYS A 11 19.15 23.59 34.93
N LYS A 12 18.09 23.51 34.10
CA LYS A 12 17.53 22.24 33.66
C LYS A 12 18.64 21.54 32.88
N THR A 13 19.32 20.59 33.52
CA THR A 13 20.12 19.58 32.86
C THR A 13 19.25 19.01 31.74
N LYS A 14 19.67 19.15 30.48
CA LYS A 14 19.01 18.50 29.35
C LYS A 14 19.07 16.99 29.64
N LEU A 15 18.00 16.44 30.18
CA LEU A 15 17.77 15.00 30.20
C LEU A 15 17.87 14.52 28.74
N ALA A 16 18.55 13.41 28.51
CA ALA A 16 18.60 12.79 27.20
C ALA A 16 17.14 12.48 26.79
N THR A 17 16.68 13.15 25.74
CA THR A 17 15.38 12.88 25.14
C THR A 17 15.59 11.85 24.06
N PHE A 18 15.01 10.67 24.22
CA PHE A 18 15.00 9.67 23.17
C PHE A 18 13.95 10.04 22.14
N VAL A 19 14.32 10.04 20.86
CA VAL A 19 13.45 10.43 19.76
C VAL A 19 13.51 9.35 18.70
N TYR A 20 12.34 8.81 18.38
CA TYR A 20 12.18 7.75 17.41
C TYR A 20 11.28 8.27 16.29
N GLU A 21 11.77 8.30 15.06
CA GLU A 21 10.91 8.40 13.89
C GLU A 21 10.37 7.00 13.61
N VAL A 22 9.05 6.82 13.76
CA VAL A 22 8.42 5.53 13.54
C VAL A 22 7.81 5.52 12.15
N LYS A 23 8.11 4.47 11.38
CA LYS A 23 7.57 4.31 10.04
C LYS A 23 6.09 3.99 10.12
N PRO A 24 5.27 4.59 9.25
CA PRO A 24 3.85 4.29 9.24
C PRO A 24 3.62 2.83 8.88
N THR A 25 2.52 2.27 9.38
CA THR A 25 2.04 0.95 8.95
C THR A 25 0.74 1.10 8.17
N ASN A 26 0.45 0.14 7.28
CA ASN A 26 -0.77 0.10 6.47
C ASN A 26 -2.00 -0.33 7.31
N PHE A 27 -2.12 0.14 8.55
CA PHE A 27 -3.15 -0.29 9.49
C PHE A 27 -4.57 -0.18 8.93
N GLY A 28 -4.88 0.83 8.12
CA GLY A 28 -6.20 1.00 7.51
C GLY A 28 -6.60 -0.14 6.57
N THR A 29 -5.63 -0.70 5.84
CA THR A 29 -5.84 -1.76 4.84
C THR A 29 -5.59 -3.17 5.39
N LEU A 30 -5.11 -3.30 6.63
CA LEU A 30 -4.97 -4.59 7.29
C LEU A 30 -6.35 -5.29 7.49
N PRO A 31 -6.41 -6.62 7.33
CA PRO A 31 -7.51 -7.44 7.84
C PRO A 31 -7.79 -7.20 9.33
N ASP A 32 -9.04 -7.42 9.76
CA ASP A 32 -9.49 -7.06 11.12
C ASP A 32 -8.75 -7.83 12.23
N ASP A 33 -8.40 -9.10 12.00
CA ASP A 33 -7.57 -9.90 12.90
C ASP A 33 -6.18 -9.28 13.09
N LYS A 34 -5.54 -8.85 11.99
CA LYS A 34 -4.22 -8.17 12.03
C LYS A 34 -4.32 -6.79 12.68
N LYS A 35 -5.40 -6.04 12.46
CA LYS A 35 -5.68 -4.77 13.16
C LYS A 35 -5.78 -4.98 14.67
N MET A 36 -6.53 -6.00 15.12
CA MET A 36 -6.67 -6.32 16.54
C MET A 36 -5.35 -6.75 17.17
N ALA A 37 -4.55 -7.55 16.47
CA ALA A 37 -3.21 -7.92 16.93
C ALA A 37 -2.30 -6.69 17.11
N ALA A 38 -2.31 -5.75 16.15
CA ALA A 38 -1.53 -4.52 16.22
C ALA A 38 -1.98 -3.61 17.39
N LEU A 39 -3.29 -3.46 17.59
CA LEU A 39 -3.84 -2.71 18.73
C LEU A 39 -3.49 -3.37 20.07
N SER A 40 -3.55 -4.70 20.16
CA SER A 40 -3.18 -5.44 21.36
C SER A 40 -1.73 -5.16 21.77
N LYS A 41 -0.78 -5.20 20.81
CA LYS A 41 0.61 -4.84 21.05
C LYS A 41 0.79 -3.37 21.48
N PHE A 42 0.02 -2.46 20.88
CA PHE A 42 0.02 -1.05 21.29
C PHE A 42 -0.48 -0.86 22.73
N PHE A 43 -1.54 -1.56 23.15
CA PHE A 43 -2.02 -1.49 24.52
C PHE A 43 -1.02 -2.07 25.52
N GLN A 44 -0.36 -3.19 25.17
CA GLN A 44 0.73 -3.74 26.00
C GLN A 44 1.85 -2.71 26.20
N THR A 45 2.18 -1.98 25.14
CA THR A 45 3.16 -0.89 25.19
C THR A 45 2.72 0.26 26.09
N GLN A 46 1.51 0.79 25.88
CA GLN A 46 0.99 1.87 26.73
C GLN A 46 0.92 1.44 28.19
N SER A 47 0.64 0.16 28.46
CA SER A 47 0.69 -0.39 29.81
C SER A 47 2.11 -0.44 30.37
N SER A 48 3.13 -0.74 29.57
CA SER A 48 4.53 -0.79 30.03
C SER A 48 5.17 0.58 30.26
N ILE A 49 4.64 1.65 29.66
CA ILE A 49 5.18 3.01 29.80
C ILE A 49 5.01 3.51 31.23
N GLN A 50 6.11 4.00 31.82
CA GLN A 50 6.13 4.56 33.18
C GLN A 50 6.33 6.08 33.17
N LYS A 51 6.99 6.61 32.15
CA LYS A 51 7.25 8.05 32.01
C LYS A 51 6.34 8.69 30.96
N PRO A 52 6.19 10.03 30.98
CA PRO A 52 5.43 10.72 29.94
C PRO A 52 6.06 10.51 28.57
N ILE A 53 5.23 10.22 27.58
CA ILE A 53 5.61 10.19 26.17
C ILE A 53 4.90 11.30 25.41
N ARG A 54 5.50 11.71 24.30
CA ARG A 54 4.91 12.63 23.35
C ARG A 54 4.96 12.03 21.96
N ILE A 55 3.81 11.94 21.30
CA ILE A 55 3.68 11.54 19.92
C ILE A 55 3.47 12.81 19.09
N ILE A 56 4.29 13.01 18.06
CA ILE A 56 4.21 14.14 17.15
C ILE A 56 3.98 13.59 15.75
N MET A 57 2.89 13.98 15.12
CA MET A 57 2.60 13.67 13.72
C MET A 57 2.62 14.97 12.93
N LEU A 58 3.30 15.00 11.79
CA LEU A 58 3.37 16.20 10.95
C LEU A 58 3.60 15.84 9.48
N LYS A 59 3.36 16.78 8.58
CA LYS A 59 3.67 16.62 7.15
C LYS A 59 4.99 17.29 6.81
N GLU A 60 5.92 16.54 6.24
CA GLU A 60 7.18 17.08 5.71
C GLU A 60 7.19 17.04 4.18
N PRO A 61 7.75 18.06 3.52
CA PRO A 61 8.01 17.98 2.09
C PRO A 61 9.08 16.92 1.81
N LEU A 62 8.76 15.94 0.97
CA LEU A 62 9.69 15.08 0.27
C LEU A 62 9.85 15.59 -1.16
N GLU A 63 11.09 15.83 -1.55
CA GLU A 63 11.46 16.12 -2.92
C GLU A 63 11.61 14.80 -3.70
N LEU A 64 10.89 14.68 -4.81
CA LEU A 64 11.00 13.53 -5.71
C LEU A 64 11.27 14.02 -7.12
N GLU A 65 12.32 13.46 -7.71
CA GLU A 65 12.62 13.62 -9.13
C GLU A 65 11.78 12.61 -9.92
N VAL A 66 10.90 13.11 -10.79
CA VAL A 66 10.10 12.29 -11.70
C VAL A 66 10.44 12.74 -13.12
N GLY A 67 11.35 12.02 -13.77
CA GLY A 67 11.91 12.44 -15.06
C GLY A 67 12.77 13.69 -14.90
N ASN A 68 12.42 14.77 -15.63
CA ASN A 68 13.10 16.07 -15.54
C ASN A 68 12.38 17.07 -14.61
N GLU A 69 11.33 16.65 -13.89
CA GLU A 69 10.57 17.51 -12.97
C GLU A 69 10.80 17.14 -11.51
N THR A 70 11.12 18.14 -10.70
CA THR A 70 11.10 18.03 -9.23
C THR A 70 9.69 18.24 -8.70
N ARG A 71 9.13 17.24 -8.04
CA ARG A 71 7.83 17.34 -7.35
C ARG A 71 8.03 17.32 -5.84
N TYR A 72 7.38 18.26 -5.16
CA TYR A 72 7.34 18.33 -3.70
C TYR A 72 6.07 17.65 -3.19
N LEU A 73 6.24 16.62 -2.38
CA LEU A 73 5.15 15.84 -1.83
C LEU A 73 5.11 15.94 -0.31
N GLN A 74 3.92 15.98 0.27
CA GLN A 74 3.78 16.07 1.73
C GLN A 74 3.64 14.65 2.30
N ILE A 75 4.63 14.21 3.07
CA ILE A 75 4.63 12.87 3.68
C ILE A 75 4.34 12.99 5.17
N PRO A 76 3.35 12.24 5.71
CA PRO A 76 3.14 12.18 7.15
C PRO A 76 4.32 11.46 7.82
N ARG A 77 4.91 12.12 8.81
CA ARG A 77 5.93 11.53 9.69
C ARG A 77 5.42 11.50 11.12
N THR A 78 5.74 10.40 11.80
CA THR A 78 5.41 10.19 13.21
C THR A 78 6.70 10.10 14.02
N TYR A 79 6.80 10.93 15.04
CA TYR A 79 7.89 10.93 16.01
C TYR A 79 7.36 10.58 17.40
N VAL A 80 8.02 9.66 18.08
CA VAL A 80 7.76 9.33 19.48
C VAL A 80 8.92 9.83 20.31
N VAL A 81 8.60 10.64 21.32
CA VAL A 81 9.56 11.34 22.17
C VAL A 81 9.35 10.88 23.60
N SER A 82 10.43 10.46 24.26
CA SER A 82 10.39 9.96 25.63
C SER A 82 11.63 10.35 26.44
N SER A 83 11.50 10.32 27.76
CA SER A 83 12.61 10.46 28.72
C SER A 83 13.19 9.11 29.18
N GLU A 84 12.70 8.02 28.60
CA GLU A 84 13.25 6.66 28.73
C GLU A 84 13.39 6.02 27.36
N SER A 85 14.27 5.02 27.24
CA SER A 85 14.40 4.27 26.00
C SER A 85 13.10 3.49 25.75
N LEU A 86 12.66 3.52 24.49
CA LEU A 86 11.49 2.78 24.03
C LEU A 86 11.86 1.69 23.03
N GLU A 87 13.15 1.47 22.75
CA GLU A 87 13.61 0.53 21.71
C GLU A 87 13.04 -0.87 21.89
N LEU A 88 13.21 -1.47 23.07
CA LEU A 88 12.69 -2.79 23.40
C LEU A 88 11.15 -2.86 23.26
N ILE A 89 10.47 -1.77 23.56
CA ILE A 89 9.01 -1.67 23.46
C ILE A 89 8.58 -1.56 21.99
N LEU A 90 9.25 -0.73 21.19
CA LEU A 90 8.99 -0.56 19.76
C LEU A 90 9.29 -1.84 18.98
N GLU A 91 10.37 -2.54 19.33
CA GLU A 91 10.72 -3.86 18.77
C GLU A 91 9.68 -4.92 19.10
N GLN A 92 9.18 -4.98 20.35
CA GLN A 92 8.12 -5.90 20.74
C GLN A 92 6.81 -5.66 19.97
N ILE A 93 6.50 -4.40 19.65
CA ILE A 93 5.34 -4.09 18.80
C ILE A 93 5.59 -4.56 17.35
N GLY A 94 6.85 -4.67 16.93
CA GLY A 94 7.25 -5.00 15.56
C GLY A 94 7.11 -3.82 14.62
N LEU A 95 7.35 -2.60 15.12
CA LEU A 95 7.36 -1.39 14.31
C LEU A 95 8.75 -1.11 13.80
N GLU A 96 8.84 -0.72 12.53
CA GLU A 96 10.06 -0.16 11.99
C GLU A 96 10.25 1.26 12.50
N TYR A 97 11.41 1.55 13.09
CA TYR A 97 11.75 2.86 13.60
C TYR A 97 13.22 3.21 13.33
N SER A 98 13.50 4.51 13.32
CA SER A 98 14.86 5.05 13.26
C SER A 98 15.06 6.03 14.41
N VAL A 99 16.21 5.92 15.11
CA VAL A 99 16.58 6.85 16.17
C VAL A 99 17.06 8.17 15.53
N VAL A 100 16.51 9.29 15.97
CA VAL A 100 16.80 10.63 15.44
C VAL A 100 17.41 11.50 16.53
N ALA A 101 18.32 12.41 16.16
CA ALA A 101 19.05 13.25 17.11
C ALA A 101 18.16 14.23 17.89
N SER A 102 17.06 14.71 17.30
CA SER A 102 16.14 15.63 17.95
C SER A 102 14.74 15.55 17.35
N ALA A 103 13.73 15.77 18.19
CA ALA A 103 12.35 15.89 17.74
C ALA A 103 12.18 17.16 16.87
N PRO A 104 11.22 17.17 15.94
CA PRO A 104 10.82 18.36 15.22
C PRO A 104 10.55 19.51 16.20
N ASN A 105 11.17 20.65 15.94
CA ASN A 105 11.06 21.82 16.81
C ASN A 105 10.72 23.06 15.98
N TRP A 106 9.61 23.71 16.32
CA TRP A 106 9.18 24.95 15.68
C TRP A 106 9.79 26.14 16.41
N LYS A 107 10.70 26.84 15.74
CA LYS A 107 11.27 28.06 16.27
C LYS A 107 10.27 29.20 16.13
N ILE A 108 9.81 29.72 17.26
CA ILE A 108 8.77 30.76 17.34
C ILE A 108 9.46 32.12 17.51
N LYS A 109 9.28 33.01 16.53
CA LYS A 109 9.82 34.37 16.52
C LYS A 109 9.07 35.27 17.50
N SER A 110 7.74 35.26 17.45
CA SER A 110 6.88 36.04 18.33
C SER A 110 5.50 35.41 18.49
N GLU A 111 4.82 35.72 19.59
CA GLU A 111 3.47 35.26 19.88
C GLU A 111 2.54 36.48 20.02
N ASN A 112 1.46 36.47 19.25
CA ASN A 112 0.36 37.42 19.36
C ASN A 112 -0.76 36.78 20.20
N LEU A 113 -1.79 37.57 20.54
CA LEU A 113 -2.93 37.07 21.30
C LEU A 113 -3.57 35.81 20.66
N ASN A 114 -3.73 35.79 19.33
CA ASN A 114 -4.51 34.78 18.63
C ASN A 114 -3.73 33.91 17.64
N ASN A 115 -2.43 34.15 17.46
CA ASN A 115 -1.57 33.40 16.55
C ASN A 115 -0.09 33.57 16.93
N MET A 116 0.77 32.81 16.29
CA MET A 116 2.22 32.88 16.41
C MET A 116 2.86 33.18 15.06
N ILE A 117 4.05 33.77 15.08
CA ILE A 117 4.91 33.94 13.91
C ILE A 117 6.12 33.04 14.10
N LEU A 118 6.36 32.16 13.14
CA LEU A 118 7.50 31.25 13.10
C LEU A 118 8.73 31.97 12.53
N GLU A 119 9.94 31.46 12.82
CA GLU A 119 11.19 32.05 12.30
C GLU A 119 11.29 32.02 10.77
N ASP A 120 10.61 31.06 10.12
CA ASP A 120 10.54 30.96 8.66
C ASP A 120 9.56 31.96 8.01
N GLY A 121 8.99 32.87 8.82
CA GLY A 121 8.06 33.91 8.38
C GLY A 121 6.60 33.47 8.32
N ASN A 122 6.31 32.19 8.50
CA ASN A 122 4.95 31.68 8.44
C ASN A 122 4.15 32.00 9.72
N PHE A 123 2.85 32.18 9.55
CA PHE A 123 1.90 32.35 10.64
C PHE A 123 1.39 30.98 11.08
N ALA A 124 1.25 30.77 12.38
CA ALA A 124 0.77 29.52 12.96
C ALA A 124 -0.30 29.77 14.01
N LYS A 125 -1.20 28.81 14.20
CA LYS A 125 -2.20 28.84 15.27
C LYS A 125 -2.39 27.48 15.91
N CYS A 126 -2.37 27.44 17.24
CA CYS A 126 -2.52 26.20 18.00
C CYS A 126 -3.88 26.06 18.67
N TYR A 127 -4.35 24.82 18.78
CA TYR A 127 -5.58 24.45 19.47
C TYR A 127 -5.35 23.25 20.36
N THR A 128 -6.06 23.18 21.48
CA THR A 128 -6.16 21.98 22.33
C THR A 128 -7.50 21.32 22.08
N LEU A 129 -7.52 19.98 22.01
CA LEU A 129 -8.76 19.22 22.01
C LEU A 129 -9.49 19.44 23.33
N TYR A 130 -10.74 19.88 23.24
CA TYR A 130 -11.57 20.22 24.40
C TYR A 130 -12.69 19.21 24.63
N LYS A 131 -13.32 18.76 23.54
CA LYS A 131 -14.42 17.81 23.55
C LYS A 131 -14.30 16.88 22.35
N MET A 132 -14.72 15.63 22.52
CA MET A 132 -14.78 14.65 21.44
C MET A 132 -16.07 13.83 21.53
N PRO A 133 -16.43 13.11 20.44
CA PRO A 133 -17.53 12.15 20.46
C PRO A 133 -17.28 11.02 21.46
N ALA A 134 -18.34 10.36 21.91
CA ALA A 134 -18.22 9.23 22.84
C ALA A 134 -17.56 8.00 22.22
N ILE A 135 -17.65 7.85 20.89
CA ILE A 135 -17.07 6.74 20.14
C ILE A 135 -16.25 7.32 19.00
N LEU A 136 -14.98 6.91 18.93
CA LEU A 136 -14.05 7.28 17.87
C LEU A 136 -13.35 6.02 17.37
N PRO A 137 -13.07 5.93 16.05
CA PRO A 137 -12.31 4.81 15.51
C PRO A 137 -10.86 4.83 16.03
N ALA A 138 -10.22 3.67 16.03
CA ALA A 138 -8.79 3.56 16.29
C ALA A 138 -8.01 4.47 15.31
N ALA A 139 -6.90 5.03 15.80
CA ALA A 139 -6.06 5.98 15.08
C ALA A 139 -6.74 7.27 14.58
N TRP A 140 -7.88 7.66 15.14
CA TRP A 140 -8.58 8.89 14.77
C TRP A 140 -7.67 10.13 14.76
N ALA A 141 -6.68 10.22 15.65
CA ALA A 141 -5.76 11.35 15.70
C ALA A 141 -4.99 11.57 14.38
N HIS A 142 -4.72 10.51 13.60
CA HIS A 142 -4.10 10.63 12.29
C HIS A 142 -4.99 11.36 11.29
N SER A 143 -6.32 11.17 11.36
CA SER A 143 -7.28 11.84 10.47
C SER A 143 -7.23 13.38 10.58
N LEU A 144 -6.75 13.91 11.72
CA LEU A 144 -6.59 15.34 11.94
C LEU A 144 -5.56 15.96 10.98
N LEU A 145 -4.53 15.21 10.57
CA LEU A 145 -3.51 15.67 9.61
C LEU A 145 -4.12 16.08 8.26
N SER A 146 -5.33 15.62 7.91
CA SER A 146 -6.02 16.10 6.70
C SER A 146 -6.36 17.60 6.76
N LYS A 147 -6.43 18.19 7.95
CA LYS A 147 -6.83 19.60 8.18
C LYS A 147 -5.79 20.43 8.93
N VAL A 148 -4.75 19.81 9.48
CA VAL A 148 -3.71 20.48 10.27
C VAL A 148 -2.33 20.05 9.82
N ASP A 149 -1.33 20.89 10.10
CA ASP A 149 0.06 20.63 9.76
C ASP A 149 0.76 19.76 10.80
N VAL A 150 0.32 19.85 12.07
CA VAL A 150 0.90 19.12 13.20
C VAL A 150 -0.17 18.65 14.16
N VAL A 151 -0.02 17.41 14.65
CA VAL A 151 -0.74 16.83 15.78
C VAL A 151 0.29 16.42 16.84
N SER A 152 0.17 16.95 18.05
CA SER A 152 1.05 16.65 19.18
C SER A 152 0.23 16.10 20.33
N ILE A 153 0.43 14.83 20.64
CA ILE A 153 -0.28 14.08 21.68
C ILE A 153 0.68 13.85 22.83
N TRP A 154 0.33 14.35 24.00
CA TRP A 154 1.06 14.13 25.24
C TRP A 154 0.32 13.08 26.04
N ILE A 155 0.99 12.01 26.43
CA ILE A 155 0.41 10.90 27.19
C ILE A 155 1.24 10.72 28.45
N LYS A 156 0.59 10.80 29.60
CA LYS A 156 1.23 10.62 30.91
C LYS A 156 0.48 9.55 31.70
N PRO A 157 1.10 8.41 32.03
CA PRO A 157 0.46 7.40 32.87
C PRO A 157 0.20 7.95 34.28
N ILE A 158 -0.91 7.54 34.89
CA ILE A 158 -1.27 7.87 36.27
C ILE A 158 -0.99 6.64 37.13
N GLU A 159 -0.31 6.84 38.26
CA GLU A 159 -0.06 5.77 39.24
C GLU A 159 -1.38 5.16 39.72
N SER A 160 -1.44 3.83 39.83
CA SER A 160 -2.69 3.09 40.06
C SER A 160 -3.48 3.58 41.27
N HIS A 161 -2.83 3.87 42.40
CA HIS A 161 -3.51 4.36 43.60
C HIS A 161 -4.13 5.76 43.40
N LYS A 162 -3.48 6.63 42.61
CA LYS A 162 -3.99 7.96 42.26
C LYS A 162 -5.15 7.84 41.27
N ALA A 163 -5.05 6.93 40.30
CA ALA A 163 -6.10 6.66 39.33
C ALA A 163 -7.39 6.19 40.01
N VAL A 164 -7.30 5.20 40.90
CA VAL A 164 -8.45 4.71 41.70
C VAL A 164 -9.05 5.84 42.53
N SER A 165 -8.21 6.59 43.26
CA SER A 165 -8.67 7.71 44.10
C SER A 165 -9.38 8.81 43.29
N GLN A 166 -8.87 9.13 42.10
CA GLN A 166 -9.49 10.09 41.18
C GLN A 166 -10.84 9.58 40.66
N MET A 167 -10.91 8.31 40.26
CA MET A 167 -12.13 7.70 39.75
C MET A 167 -13.22 7.58 40.82
N ILE A 168 -12.87 7.28 42.08
CA ILE A 168 -13.83 7.31 43.21
C ILE A 168 -14.45 8.70 43.36
N ARG A 169 -13.62 9.76 43.30
CA ARG A 169 -14.12 11.14 43.38
C ARG A 169 -15.02 11.48 42.20
N TYR A 170 -14.63 11.09 40.99
CA TYR A 170 -15.40 11.32 39.78
C TYR A 170 -16.76 10.61 39.82
N THR A 171 -16.80 9.31 40.12
CA THR A 171 -18.05 8.54 40.21
C THR A 171 -18.93 9.04 41.34
N GLY A 172 -18.36 9.42 42.49
CA GLY A 172 -19.11 10.07 43.57
C GLY A 172 -19.81 11.33 43.11
N LEU A 173 -19.10 12.25 42.45
CA LEU A 173 -19.68 13.49 41.93
C LEU A 173 -20.78 13.24 40.89
N VAL A 174 -20.49 12.45 39.86
CA VAL A 174 -21.44 12.18 38.77
C VAL A 174 -22.64 11.36 39.27
N GLY A 175 -22.43 10.48 40.24
CA GLY A 175 -23.48 9.68 40.88
C GLY A 175 -24.57 10.53 41.54
N THR A 176 -24.20 11.65 42.18
CA THR A 176 -25.18 12.60 42.74
C THR A 176 -26.09 13.24 41.68
N CYS A 177 -25.62 13.32 40.43
CA CYS A 177 -26.34 13.88 39.30
C CYS A 177 -26.99 12.81 38.42
N ALA A 178 -26.71 11.52 38.64
CA ALA A 178 -27.13 10.43 37.76
C ALA A 178 -28.66 10.26 37.71
N THR A 179 -29.37 10.62 38.78
CA THR A 179 -30.83 10.61 38.82
C THR A 179 -31.48 11.78 38.05
N LYS A 180 -30.70 12.81 37.72
CA LYS A 180 -31.21 14.07 37.12
C LYS A 180 -31.03 14.16 35.62
N SER A 181 -30.15 13.35 35.01
CA SER A 181 -29.87 13.41 33.57
C SER A 181 -29.41 12.07 33.02
N HIS A 182 -29.91 11.72 31.83
CA HIS A 182 -29.48 10.52 31.10
C HIS A 182 -27.95 10.50 30.86
N ASN A 183 -27.36 11.64 30.49
CA ASN A 183 -25.92 11.75 30.25
C ASN A 183 -25.10 11.53 31.53
N ALA A 184 -25.59 12.01 32.67
CA ALA A 184 -24.95 11.80 33.97
C ALA A 184 -25.06 10.32 34.39
N ARG A 185 -26.20 9.67 34.16
CA ARG A 185 -26.37 8.23 34.41
C ARG A 185 -25.41 7.38 33.59
N TYR A 186 -25.29 7.65 32.29
CA TYR A 186 -24.35 6.96 31.41
C TYR A 186 -22.90 7.16 31.87
N SER A 187 -22.51 8.41 32.17
CA SER A 187 -21.15 8.73 32.64
C SER A 187 -20.83 8.09 33.99
N PHE A 188 -21.82 7.98 34.87
CA PHE A 188 -21.69 7.28 36.16
C PHE A 188 -21.43 5.78 35.97
N GLN A 189 -22.24 5.12 35.13
CA GLN A 189 -22.08 3.70 34.81
C GLN A 189 -20.70 3.42 34.20
N LYS A 190 -20.30 4.19 33.18
CA LYS A 190 -18.98 4.07 32.56
C LYS A 190 -17.84 4.33 33.55
N GLY A 191 -18.01 5.33 34.43
CA GLY A 191 -17.04 5.61 35.48
C GLY A 191 -16.89 4.46 36.48
N GLN A 192 -17.98 3.75 36.82
CA GLN A 192 -17.94 2.57 37.67
C GLN A 192 -17.24 1.39 36.99
N GLU A 193 -17.52 1.13 35.72
CA GLU A 193 -16.83 0.08 34.93
C GLU A 193 -15.31 0.30 34.93
N VAL A 194 -14.86 1.54 34.67
CA VAL A 194 -13.43 1.90 34.70
C VAL A 194 -12.85 1.78 36.12
N LEU A 195 -13.59 2.19 37.15
CA LEU A 195 -13.14 2.08 38.54
C LEU A 195 -12.95 0.62 38.97
N GLU A 196 -13.86 -0.27 38.58
CA GLU A 196 -13.78 -1.70 38.87
C GLU A 196 -12.57 -2.33 38.17
N ALA A 197 -12.39 -2.05 36.88
CA ALA A 197 -11.23 -2.52 36.11
C ALA A 197 -9.90 -1.99 36.67
N LEU A 198 -9.83 -0.72 37.10
CA LEU A 198 -8.65 -0.16 37.76
C LEU A 198 -8.37 -0.83 39.11
N SER A 199 -9.42 -1.15 39.88
CA SER A 199 -9.29 -1.82 41.18
C SER A 199 -8.77 -3.26 41.02
N ARG A 200 -9.15 -3.93 39.93
CA ARG A 200 -8.63 -5.26 39.53
C ARG A 200 -7.26 -5.22 38.84
N GLN A 201 -6.72 -4.02 38.60
CA GLN A 201 -5.48 -3.81 37.84
C GLN A 201 -5.53 -4.34 36.40
N GLU A 202 -6.73 -4.44 35.80
CA GLU A 202 -6.93 -4.89 34.42
C GLU A 202 -6.66 -3.76 33.40
N THR A 203 -6.71 -2.50 33.85
CA THR A 203 -6.47 -1.32 33.01
C THR A 203 -5.61 -0.27 33.72
N LYS A 204 -5.22 0.77 32.97
CA LYS A 204 -4.51 1.96 33.44
C LYS A 204 -5.23 3.23 33.00
N LEU A 205 -5.02 4.29 33.77
CA LEU A 205 -5.55 5.62 33.46
C LEU A 205 -4.41 6.55 33.02
N PHE A 206 -4.67 7.35 32.00
CA PHE A 206 -3.70 8.26 31.40
C PHE A 206 -4.24 9.68 31.38
N ASN A 207 -3.36 10.64 31.66
CA ASN A 207 -3.56 12.04 31.39
C ASN A 207 -3.06 12.33 29.98
N CYS A 208 -3.98 12.74 29.10
CA CYS A 208 -3.66 13.04 27.72
C CYS A 208 -3.98 14.50 27.39
N SER A 209 -3.12 15.13 26.59
CA SER A 209 -3.41 16.41 25.95
C SER A 209 -3.11 16.31 24.47
N VAL A 210 -4.07 16.75 23.64
CA VAL A 210 -3.92 16.76 22.17
C VAL A 210 -3.87 18.21 21.74
N VAL A 211 -2.74 18.60 21.17
CA VAL A 211 -2.51 19.94 20.62
C VAL A 211 -2.32 19.82 19.12
N VAL A 212 -3.02 20.63 18.34
CA VAL A 212 -2.86 20.70 16.89
C VAL A 212 -2.40 22.09 16.46
N MET A 213 -1.66 22.16 15.35
CA MET A 213 -1.20 23.42 14.77
C MET A 213 -1.58 23.49 13.30
N ILE A 214 -2.13 24.64 12.90
CA ILE A 214 -2.28 25.04 11.49
C ILE A 214 -1.23 26.10 11.16
N LYS A 215 -0.70 26.07 9.95
CA LYS A 215 0.35 26.95 9.42
C LYS A 215 -0.12 27.56 8.10
N ALA A 216 0.22 28.82 7.86
CA ALA A 216 -0.02 29.50 6.60
C ALA A 216 1.03 30.57 6.32
N ASN A 217 1.21 30.92 5.05
CA ASN A 217 2.23 31.88 4.62
C ASN A 217 1.86 33.33 4.96
N ASP A 218 0.57 33.60 5.16
CA ASP A 218 0.03 34.92 5.48
C ASP A 218 -1.17 34.83 6.42
N LEU A 219 -1.53 35.97 7.02
CA LEU A 219 -2.59 36.05 8.02
C LEU A 219 -4.00 35.79 7.43
N ALA A 220 -4.25 36.14 6.17
CA ALA A 220 -5.56 35.93 5.54
C ALA A 220 -5.79 34.43 5.28
N SER A 221 -4.76 33.74 4.76
CA SER A 221 -4.73 32.29 4.59
C SER A 221 -4.87 31.55 5.93
N LEU A 222 -4.19 32.02 6.99
CA LEU A 222 -4.36 31.46 8.34
C LEU A 222 -5.80 31.58 8.84
N ASN A 223 -6.44 32.73 8.64
CA ASN A 223 -7.82 32.96 9.06
C ASN A 223 -8.83 32.12 8.26
N LEU A 224 -8.53 31.80 7.00
CA LEU A 224 -9.33 30.85 6.22
C LEU A 224 -9.16 29.43 6.75
N ALA A 225 -7.92 29.00 7.00
CA ALA A 225 -7.61 27.69 7.57
C ALA A 225 -8.25 27.50 8.97
N ASP A 226 -8.22 28.51 9.85
CA ASP A 226 -8.89 28.50 11.16
C ASP A 226 -10.40 28.23 11.02
N ARG A 227 -11.07 28.95 10.12
CA ARG A 227 -12.51 28.79 9.87
C ARG A 227 -12.84 27.39 9.33
N ASN A 228 -12.06 26.92 8.36
CA ASN A 228 -12.25 25.60 7.77
C ASN A 228 -12.02 24.48 8.79
N PHE A 229 -10.96 24.59 9.59
CA PHE A 229 -10.64 23.64 10.65
C PHE A 229 -11.77 23.55 11.69
N LYS A 230 -12.21 24.69 12.23
CA LYS A 230 -13.32 24.71 13.22
C LYS A 230 -14.61 24.12 12.66
N THR A 231 -14.97 24.46 11.41
CA THR A 231 -16.17 23.93 10.76
C THR A 231 -16.09 22.41 10.60
N ALA A 232 -14.95 21.90 10.12
CA ALA A 232 -14.72 20.47 9.94
C ALA A 232 -14.75 19.68 11.26
N MET A 233 -14.16 20.23 12.33
CA MET A 233 -14.15 19.55 13.64
C MET A 233 -15.55 19.53 14.27
N ARG A 234 -16.30 20.63 14.18
CA ARG A 234 -17.69 20.69 14.67
C ARG A 234 -18.60 19.69 13.96
N ALA A 235 -18.43 19.51 12.65
CA ALA A 235 -19.18 18.50 11.87
C ALA A 235 -18.90 17.07 12.37
N ASN A 236 -17.67 16.80 12.85
CA ASN A 236 -17.27 15.54 13.44
C ASN A 236 -17.48 15.47 14.97
N LEU A 237 -18.27 16.38 15.54
CA LEU A 237 -18.58 16.46 16.98
C LEU A 237 -17.32 16.57 17.89
N ALA A 238 -16.21 17.03 17.34
CA ALA A 238 -14.99 17.36 18.07
C ALA A 238 -14.86 18.89 18.23
N SER A 239 -14.48 19.33 19.42
CA SER A 239 -14.26 20.75 19.71
C SER A 239 -12.81 20.99 20.06
N PHE A 240 -12.22 22.00 19.42
CA PHE A 240 -10.87 22.46 19.63
C PHE A 240 -10.89 23.93 20.01
N ASP A 241 -10.15 24.29 21.05
CA ASP A 241 -10.06 25.65 21.56
C ASP A 241 -8.64 26.18 21.45
N ALA A 242 -8.50 27.43 21.03
CA ALA A 242 -7.23 28.14 21.01
C ALA A 242 -7.16 29.02 22.26
N THR A 243 -6.20 28.75 23.15
CA THR A 243 -6.00 29.56 24.34
C THR A 243 -5.20 30.81 23.99
N THR A 244 -5.79 31.98 24.25
CA THR A 244 -5.17 33.28 23.95
C THR A 244 -3.82 33.43 24.66
N ALA A 245 -2.80 33.88 23.94
CA ALA A 245 -1.45 34.14 24.44
C ALA A 245 -0.73 32.95 25.13
N MET A 246 -1.18 31.72 24.90
CA MET A 246 -0.55 30.50 25.44
C MET A 246 -0.19 29.48 24.35
N GLN A 247 -0.34 29.84 23.08
CA GLN A 247 -0.15 28.94 21.94
C GLN A 247 1.27 28.38 21.86
N LYS A 248 2.29 29.18 22.23
CA LYS A 248 3.68 28.70 22.29
C LYS A 248 3.83 27.57 23.31
N GLN A 249 3.26 27.75 24.50
CA GLN A 249 3.33 26.74 25.55
C GLN A 249 2.47 25.52 25.23
N MET A 250 1.33 25.71 24.56
CA MET A 250 0.52 24.59 24.05
C MET A 250 1.37 23.69 23.13
N LEU A 251 2.07 24.28 22.16
CA LEU A 251 2.87 23.51 21.21
C LEU A 251 4.12 22.88 21.83
N VAL A 252 4.87 23.63 22.66
CA VAL A 252 6.17 23.19 23.18
C VAL A 252 6.03 22.29 24.40
N GLU A 253 5.13 22.62 25.31
CA GLU A 253 5.00 21.98 26.63
C GLU A 253 3.74 21.12 26.74
N GLY A 254 2.82 21.17 25.77
CA GLY A 254 1.57 20.43 25.82
C GLY A 254 0.58 21.00 26.82
N ILE A 255 0.71 22.28 27.17
CA ILE A 255 -0.26 22.94 28.05
C ILE A 255 -1.60 23.03 27.30
N GLY A 256 -2.65 22.45 27.86
CA GLY A 256 -3.95 22.41 27.22
C GLY A 256 -4.99 21.79 28.12
N LYS A 257 -6.15 21.46 27.56
CA LYS A 257 -7.16 20.69 28.30
C LYS A 257 -6.60 19.29 28.55
N VAL A 258 -6.53 18.91 29.83
CA VAL A 258 -6.18 17.55 30.23
C VAL A 258 -7.44 16.69 30.14
N LEU A 259 -7.31 15.59 29.41
CA LEU A 259 -8.34 14.59 29.18
C LEU A 259 -7.88 13.26 29.76
N TYR A 260 -8.80 12.51 30.34
CA TYR A 260 -8.49 11.24 30.99
C TYR A 260 -8.90 10.09 30.07
N PHE A 261 -7.96 9.18 29.82
CA PHE A 261 -8.18 8.01 28.97
C PHE A 261 -7.89 6.74 29.73
N GLU A 262 -8.80 5.79 29.64
CA GLU A 262 -8.55 4.38 29.97
C GLU A 262 -7.70 3.74 28.85
N LEU A 263 -6.95 2.69 29.16
CA LEU A 263 -5.99 2.04 28.25
C LEU A 263 -6.58 1.72 26.87
N GLY A 264 -7.72 1.03 26.79
CA GLY A 264 -8.37 0.70 25.52
C GLY A 264 -8.78 1.94 24.72
N SER A 265 -9.20 3.00 25.42
CA SER A 265 -9.57 4.28 24.80
C SER A 265 -8.38 5.02 24.17
N THR A 266 -7.13 4.68 24.52
CA THR A 266 -5.93 5.26 23.89
C THR A 266 -5.72 4.82 22.43
N ALA A 267 -6.51 3.85 21.94
CA ALA A 267 -6.48 3.39 20.54
C ALA A 267 -6.63 4.53 19.53
N ILE A 268 -7.34 5.61 19.89
CA ILE A 268 -7.51 6.78 19.02
C ILE A 268 -6.18 7.50 18.72
N PHE A 269 -5.17 7.32 19.58
CA PHE A 269 -3.82 7.85 19.43
C PHE A 269 -2.86 6.89 18.74
N TYR A 270 -3.34 5.72 18.31
CA TYR A 270 -2.53 4.75 17.59
C TYR A 270 -1.83 5.44 16.41
N PRO A 271 -0.48 5.56 16.45
CA PRO A 271 0.20 6.56 15.63
C PRO A 271 0.74 6.01 14.31
N PHE A 272 0.44 4.75 13.98
CA PHE A 272 1.03 4.01 12.86
C PHE A 272 0.05 3.78 11.71
N VAL A 273 -0.72 4.79 11.32
CA VAL A 273 -1.65 4.64 10.19
C VAL A 273 -1.19 5.55 9.09
N SER A 274 -0.64 4.98 8.02
CA SER A 274 -0.69 5.69 6.74
C SER A 274 -1.92 5.19 5.99
N ALA A 275 -2.74 6.14 5.52
CA ALA A 275 -3.69 5.86 4.45
C ALA A 275 -2.98 5.85 3.08
N ASP A 276 -1.71 6.29 3.05
CA ASP A 276 -0.89 6.45 1.87
C ASP A 276 0.00 5.22 1.72
N MET A 277 -0.13 4.53 0.60
CA MET A 277 0.80 3.48 0.21
C MET A 277 2.09 4.17 -0.23
N ILE A 278 3.09 4.26 0.65
CA ILE A 278 4.40 4.89 0.39
C ILE A 278 5.49 3.85 0.61
N GLU A 279 5.75 3.06 -0.42
CA GLU A 279 6.70 1.94 -0.37
C GLU A 279 8.06 2.37 -0.94
N VAL A 280 9.04 2.56 -0.05
CA VAL A 280 10.41 3.05 -0.36
C VAL A 280 11.44 2.07 0.20
N PRO A 281 12.67 1.98 -0.37
CA PRO A 281 13.24 2.83 -1.43
C PRO A 281 12.95 2.37 -2.86
N ASN A 282 12.49 1.14 -3.08
CA ASN A 282 12.41 0.53 -4.42
C ASN A 282 11.05 0.70 -5.13
N GLY A 283 10.12 1.49 -4.56
CA GLY A 283 8.83 1.72 -5.20
C GLY A 283 8.82 2.75 -6.33
N VAL A 284 7.78 2.68 -7.15
CA VAL A 284 7.46 3.60 -8.25
C VAL A 284 6.19 4.39 -7.91
N PRO A 285 6.11 5.70 -8.21
CA PRO A 285 4.88 6.44 -8.00
C PRO A 285 3.80 5.89 -8.94
N LEU A 286 2.56 5.71 -8.47
CA LEU A 286 1.41 5.33 -9.29
C LEU A 286 0.41 6.47 -9.43
N GLY A 287 0.20 7.22 -8.35
CA GLY A 287 -0.73 8.35 -8.33
C GLY A 287 -0.61 9.15 -7.03
N ILE A 288 -1.73 9.75 -6.63
CA ILE A 288 -1.85 10.50 -5.37
C ILE A 288 -3.08 10.02 -4.60
N ASN A 289 -2.98 9.99 -3.28
CA ASN A 289 -4.13 9.80 -2.43
C ASN A 289 -4.94 11.09 -2.40
N LEU A 290 -6.21 11.05 -2.81
CA LEU A 290 -7.05 12.25 -2.92
C LEU A 290 -7.41 12.86 -1.56
N ASN A 291 -7.28 12.11 -0.46
CA ASN A 291 -7.59 12.61 0.88
C ASN A 291 -6.41 13.38 1.51
N THR A 292 -5.20 12.86 1.32
CA THR A 292 -3.97 13.40 1.95
C THR A 292 -3.15 14.25 0.98
N MET A 293 -3.39 14.09 -0.32
CA MET A 293 -2.57 14.58 -1.43
C MET A 293 -1.14 14.00 -1.46
N ALA A 294 -0.86 12.96 -0.67
CA ALA A 294 0.42 12.27 -0.66
C ALA A 294 0.54 11.34 -1.89
N PRO A 295 1.76 11.00 -2.34
CA PRO A 295 1.96 10.01 -3.38
C PRO A 295 1.44 8.65 -2.96
N VAL A 296 1.01 7.90 -3.96
CA VAL A 296 0.90 6.46 -3.90
C VAL A 296 2.16 5.89 -4.55
N ILE A 297 3.11 5.40 -3.77
CA ILE A 297 4.35 4.74 -4.21
C ILE A 297 4.22 3.24 -3.97
N TYR A 298 4.37 2.45 -5.04
CA TYR A 298 4.22 1.00 -5.04
C TYR A 298 5.57 0.31 -5.28
N ASP A 299 5.96 -0.59 -4.39
CA ASP A 299 7.16 -1.41 -4.47
C ASP A 299 6.77 -2.88 -4.54
N TYR A 300 6.83 -3.45 -5.74
CA TYR A 300 6.50 -4.85 -5.95
C TYR A 300 7.38 -5.79 -5.10
N THR A 301 8.60 -5.38 -4.73
CA THR A 301 9.54 -6.23 -3.98
C THR A 301 9.10 -6.47 -2.54
N GLN A 302 8.26 -5.59 -2.00
CA GLN A 302 7.67 -5.70 -0.65
C GLN A 302 6.47 -6.65 -0.59
N ARG A 303 6.01 -7.17 -1.72
CA ARG A 303 4.83 -8.03 -1.81
C ARG A 303 5.17 -9.51 -1.61
N GLU A 304 4.20 -10.25 -1.07
CA GLU A 304 4.29 -11.72 -0.97
C GLU A 304 4.30 -12.39 -2.35
N ASN A 305 3.71 -11.75 -3.35
CA ASN A 305 3.82 -12.13 -4.75
C ASN A 305 3.86 -10.88 -5.62
N TYR A 306 4.56 -10.94 -6.74
CA TYR A 306 4.81 -9.79 -7.61
C TYR A 306 3.75 -9.67 -8.71
N ASN A 307 2.70 -10.49 -8.65
CA ASN A 307 1.60 -10.42 -9.58
C ASN A 307 0.73 -9.20 -9.28
N ILE A 308 0.26 -8.56 -10.34
CA ILE A 308 -0.61 -7.39 -10.31
C ILE A 308 -1.83 -7.71 -11.17
N LEU A 309 -3.01 -7.65 -10.56
CA LEU A 309 -4.29 -7.80 -11.25
C LEU A 309 -4.97 -6.43 -11.34
N LEU A 310 -5.22 -5.95 -12.55
CA LEU A 310 -5.90 -4.67 -12.78
C LEU A 310 -7.35 -4.91 -13.21
N LEU A 311 -8.30 -4.66 -12.30
CA LEU A 311 -9.73 -4.78 -12.54
C LEU A 311 -10.38 -3.40 -12.56
N ALA A 312 -11.12 -3.09 -13.61
CA ALA A 312 -11.96 -1.91 -13.67
C ALA A 312 -13.03 -2.08 -14.75
N SER A 313 -14.12 -1.31 -14.68
CA SER A 313 -15.07 -1.22 -15.79
C SER A 313 -14.42 -0.56 -17.00
N SER A 314 -14.98 -0.82 -18.20
CA SER A 314 -14.51 -0.18 -19.43
C SER A 314 -14.54 1.35 -19.31
N GLY A 315 -13.44 2.01 -19.71
CA GLY A 315 -13.30 3.46 -19.62
C GLY A 315 -12.87 4.01 -18.26
N ALA A 316 -12.73 3.20 -17.21
CA ALA A 316 -12.33 3.65 -15.87
C ALA A 316 -10.82 3.96 -15.72
N GLY A 317 -10.03 3.81 -16.79
CA GLY A 317 -8.60 4.10 -16.79
C GLY A 317 -7.67 2.90 -16.57
N LYS A 318 -8.16 1.66 -16.72
CA LYS A 318 -7.35 0.42 -16.62
C LYS A 318 -6.05 0.48 -17.43
N SER A 319 -6.14 0.77 -18.73
CA SER A 319 -4.98 0.86 -19.62
C SER A 319 -4.06 2.04 -19.26
N VAL A 320 -4.61 3.15 -18.73
CA VAL A 320 -3.79 4.29 -18.27
C VAL A 320 -2.95 3.88 -17.08
N THR A 321 -3.54 3.23 -16.08
CA THR A 321 -2.84 2.73 -14.89
C THR A 321 -1.78 1.70 -15.25
N ALA A 322 -2.11 0.75 -16.14
CA ALA A 322 -1.18 -0.28 -16.60
C ALA A 322 0.06 0.32 -17.29
N LYS A 323 -0.15 1.20 -18.27
CA LYS A 323 0.93 1.89 -19.00
C LYS A 323 1.78 2.74 -18.06
N THR A 324 1.12 3.40 -17.11
CA THR A 324 1.79 4.21 -16.09
C THR A 324 2.70 3.37 -15.19
N ALA A 325 2.22 2.24 -14.68
CA ALA A 325 3.02 1.32 -13.88
C ALA A 325 4.19 0.75 -14.70
N LEU A 326 3.92 0.29 -15.92
CA LEU A 326 4.91 -0.25 -16.84
C LEU A 326 6.04 0.75 -17.15
N THR A 327 5.72 1.98 -17.58
CA THR A 327 6.72 2.99 -17.92
C THR A 327 7.60 3.30 -16.71
N ARG A 328 7.00 3.50 -15.53
CA ARG A 328 7.76 3.86 -14.32
C ARG A 328 8.61 2.72 -13.79
N LEU A 329 8.16 1.47 -13.91
CA LEU A 329 8.98 0.29 -13.61
C LEU A 329 10.11 0.15 -14.63
N SER A 330 9.85 0.41 -15.92
CA SER A 330 10.88 0.39 -16.96
C SER A 330 11.96 1.45 -16.73
N ASP A 331 11.58 2.65 -16.28
CA ASP A 331 12.54 3.72 -15.98
C ASP A 331 13.37 3.38 -14.73
N LYS A 332 12.74 2.81 -13.70
CA LYS A 332 13.40 2.40 -12.46
C LYS A 332 14.35 1.23 -12.66
N TYR A 333 14.03 0.31 -13.56
CA TYR A 333 14.82 -0.87 -13.86
C TYR A 333 15.21 -0.91 -15.35
N PRO A 334 16.23 -0.15 -15.78
CA PRO A 334 16.61 -0.06 -17.19
C PRO A 334 17.02 -1.40 -17.83
N ASP A 335 17.58 -2.31 -17.02
CA ASP A 335 17.98 -3.66 -17.45
C ASP A 335 16.84 -4.67 -17.42
N ALA A 336 15.63 -4.26 -17.01
CA ALA A 336 14.49 -5.16 -16.92
C ALA A 336 14.11 -5.71 -18.30
N MET A 337 13.80 -7.01 -18.32
CA MET A 337 13.14 -7.59 -19.48
C MET A 337 11.68 -7.15 -19.47
N ILE A 338 11.13 -6.79 -20.62
CA ILE A 338 9.75 -6.34 -20.76
C ILE A 338 9.09 -7.14 -21.87
N PHE A 339 8.02 -7.84 -21.53
CA PHE A 339 7.22 -8.57 -22.49
C PHE A 339 5.77 -8.14 -22.35
N ILE A 340 5.19 -7.66 -23.44
CA ILE A 340 3.78 -7.25 -23.48
C ILE A 340 3.08 -8.11 -24.52
N VAL A 341 2.00 -8.75 -24.09
CA VAL A 341 1.14 -9.52 -24.95
C VAL A 341 -0.17 -8.76 -25.11
N ASP A 342 -0.43 -8.31 -26.33
CA ASP A 342 -1.45 -7.31 -26.63
C ASP A 342 -2.30 -7.76 -27.84
N PRO A 343 -3.44 -8.43 -27.59
CA PRO A 343 -4.34 -8.89 -28.64
C PRO A 343 -4.87 -7.75 -29.53
N ASN A 344 -5.08 -6.56 -28.96
CA ASN A 344 -5.81 -5.47 -29.60
C ASN A 344 -4.89 -4.39 -30.22
N GLY A 345 -3.60 -4.39 -29.87
CA GLY A 345 -2.62 -3.41 -30.36
C GLY A 345 -2.66 -2.07 -29.60
N GLU A 346 -3.16 -2.04 -28.36
CA GLU A 346 -3.19 -0.83 -27.52
C GLU A 346 -1.81 -0.35 -27.05
N TYR A 347 -0.80 -1.22 -27.08
CA TYR A 347 0.57 -0.98 -26.60
C TYR A 347 1.57 -0.70 -27.74
N GLU A 348 1.13 -0.64 -29.01
CA GLU A 348 2.03 -0.28 -30.12
C GLU A 348 2.69 1.10 -29.89
N ALA A 349 1.93 2.09 -29.43
CA ALA A 349 2.47 3.42 -29.09
C ALA A 349 3.44 3.39 -27.90
N VAL A 350 3.23 2.46 -26.95
CA VAL A 350 4.14 2.27 -25.81
C VAL A 350 5.45 1.64 -26.29
N ALA A 351 5.39 0.72 -27.26
CA ALA A 351 6.57 0.12 -27.87
C ALA A 351 7.48 1.18 -28.49
N GLU A 352 6.91 2.14 -29.22
CA GLU A 352 7.67 3.25 -29.81
C GLU A 352 8.32 4.12 -28.74
N HIS A 353 7.57 4.52 -27.70
CA HIS A 353 8.07 5.39 -26.63
C HIS A 353 9.19 4.74 -25.79
N LEU A 354 9.01 3.48 -25.40
CA LEU A 354 9.97 2.73 -24.59
C LEU A 354 11.06 2.03 -25.42
N LYS A 355 11.05 2.22 -26.75
CA LYS A 355 11.94 1.55 -27.72
C LYS A 355 11.92 0.02 -27.57
N LEU A 356 10.74 -0.54 -27.40
CA LEU A 356 10.52 -1.99 -27.36
C LEU A 356 10.41 -2.51 -28.80
N ASN A 357 10.95 -3.70 -29.02
CA ASN A 357 10.79 -4.42 -30.28
C ASN A 357 9.31 -4.77 -30.49
N LEU A 358 8.69 -4.30 -31.58
CA LEU A 358 7.29 -4.60 -31.90
C LEU A 358 7.21 -5.77 -32.88
N ILE A 359 6.63 -6.88 -32.44
CA ILE A 359 6.33 -8.05 -33.27
C ILE A 359 4.83 -8.07 -33.55
N LYS A 360 4.46 -7.84 -34.81
CA LYS A 360 3.09 -8.06 -35.28
C LYS A 360 2.96 -9.49 -35.76
N VAL A 361 2.09 -10.26 -35.10
CA VAL A 361 1.89 -11.66 -35.41
C VAL A 361 0.82 -11.76 -36.49
N THR A 362 1.23 -12.15 -37.70
CA THR A 362 0.35 -12.46 -38.83
C THR A 362 0.56 -13.91 -39.28
N GLN A 363 -0.34 -14.42 -40.14
CA GLN A 363 -0.29 -15.81 -40.63
C GLN A 363 0.98 -16.13 -41.45
N GLU A 364 1.64 -15.11 -42.00
CA GLU A 364 2.85 -15.27 -42.80
C GLU A 364 4.14 -15.07 -41.97
N SER A 365 3.98 -14.64 -40.71
CA SER A 365 5.11 -14.32 -39.85
C SER A 365 5.83 -15.60 -39.44
N LYS A 366 7.13 -15.70 -39.73
CA LYS A 366 7.98 -16.82 -39.29
C LYS A 366 8.52 -16.55 -37.90
N LEU A 367 7.79 -16.99 -36.87
CA LEU A 367 8.04 -16.62 -35.47
C LEU A 367 8.76 -17.70 -34.64
N GLY A 368 9.03 -18.87 -35.19
CA GLY A 368 9.70 -19.94 -34.46
C GLY A 368 8.94 -20.37 -33.20
N LEU A 369 7.61 -20.38 -33.27
CA LEU A 369 6.72 -20.72 -32.15
C LEU A 369 6.45 -22.23 -32.04
N GLU A 370 7.43 -23.06 -32.37
CA GLU A 370 7.32 -24.53 -32.39
C GLU A 370 7.05 -25.10 -30.97
N PRO A 371 5.86 -25.71 -30.70
CA PRO A 371 5.46 -26.16 -29.37
C PRO A 371 6.47 -27.10 -28.70
N PHE A 372 7.05 -28.05 -29.44
CA PHE A 372 8.01 -29.03 -28.90
C PHE A 372 9.34 -28.39 -28.47
N LYS A 373 9.65 -27.20 -28.96
CA LYS A 373 10.83 -26.42 -28.53
C LYS A 373 10.54 -25.51 -27.34
N LEU A 374 9.26 -25.22 -27.07
CA LEU A 374 8.82 -24.26 -26.06
C LEU A 374 8.36 -24.94 -24.76
N PHE A 375 7.74 -26.12 -24.88
CA PHE A 375 7.13 -26.84 -23.79
C PHE A 375 7.71 -28.25 -23.66
N THR A 376 7.41 -28.93 -22.56
CA THR A 376 7.75 -30.36 -22.45
C THR A 376 6.98 -31.15 -23.51
N PRO A 377 7.44 -32.34 -23.95
CA PRO A 377 6.72 -33.12 -24.94
C PRO A 377 5.27 -33.44 -24.55
N SER A 378 5.01 -33.67 -23.26
CA SER A 378 3.65 -33.91 -22.76
C SER A 378 2.78 -32.66 -22.85
N ASP A 379 3.31 -31.50 -22.43
CA ASP A 379 2.57 -30.24 -22.49
C ASP A 379 2.36 -29.81 -23.94
N ALA A 380 3.34 -30.00 -24.82
CA ALA A 380 3.21 -29.74 -26.25
C ALA A 380 2.08 -30.58 -26.87
N ALA A 381 1.97 -31.86 -26.51
CA ALA A 381 0.87 -32.72 -26.96
C ALA A 381 -0.51 -32.23 -26.45
N ASP A 382 -0.59 -31.80 -25.18
CA ASP A 382 -1.81 -31.24 -24.61
C ASP A 382 -2.23 -29.94 -25.29
N ILE A 383 -1.26 -29.06 -25.54
CA ILE A 383 -1.45 -27.80 -26.24
C ILE A 383 -1.93 -28.05 -27.66
N LEU A 384 -1.30 -28.97 -28.40
CA LEU A 384 -1.75 -29.36 -29.73
C LEU A 384 -3.18 -29.92 -29.69
N GLY A 385 -3.50 -30.78 -28.72
CA GLY A 385 -4.85 -31.30 -28.55
C GLY A 385 -5.91 -30.22 -28.27
N ASP A 386 -5.56 -29.17 -27.53
CA ASP A 386 -6.41 -28.01 -27.29
C ASP A 386 -6.56 -27.13 -28.54
N ILE A 387 -5.45 -26.83 -29.23
CA ILE A 387 -5.43 -26.02 -30.46
C ILE A 387 -6.27 -26.68 -31.57
N THR A 388 -6.12 -27.99 -31.77
CA THR A 388 -6.78 -28.71 -32.85
C THR A 388 -8.17 -29.24 -32.44
N LYS A 389 -8.60 -28.97 -31.19
CA LYS A 389 -9.82 -29.53 -30.59
C LYS A 389 -9.94 -31.05 -30.78
N ALA A 390 -8.82 -31.75 -30.67
CA ALA A 390 -8.78 -33.20 -30.88
C ALA A 390 -9.62 -33.92 -29.82
N PRO A 391 -10.35 -35.01 -30.18
CA PRO A 391 -11.06 -35.84 -29.21
C PRO A 391 -10.07 -36.58 -28.29
N ASP A 392 -10.55 -37.05 -27.14
CA ASP A 392 -9.70 -37.67 -26.11
C ASP A 392 -8.88 -38.87 -26.60
N THR A 393 -9.39 -39.63 -27.57
CA THR A 393 -8.68 -40.74 -28.19
C THR A 393 -7.42 -40.26 -28.91
N VAL A 394 -7.54 -39.20 -29.71
CA VAL A 394 -6.42 -38.57 -30.43
C VAL A 394 -5.49 -37.86 -29.45
N ARG A 395 -6.02 -37.19 -28.41
CA ARG A 395 -5.19 -36.57 -27.35
C ARG A 395 -4.30 -37.59 -26.64
N LYS A 396 -4.84 -38.77 -26.31
CA LYS A 396 -4.06 -39.88 -25.71
C LYS A 396 -2.97 -40.36 -26.66
N GLU A 397 -3.27 -40.46 -27.95
CA GLU A 397 -2.28 -40.82 -28.98
C GLU A 397 -1.17 -39.77 -29.09
N PHE A 398 -1.52 -38.47 -29.15
CA PHE A 398 -0.54 -37.38 -29.16
C PHE A 398 0.42 -37.48 -27.98
N ARG A 399 -0.09 -37.66 -26.75
CA ARG A 399 0.76 -37.83 -25.55
C ARG A 399 1.68 -39.05 -25.64
N ALA A 400 1.15 -40.18 -26.11
CA ALA A 400 1.92 -41.43 -26.22
C ALA A 400 3.05 -41.32 -27.26
N LYS A 401 2.84 -40.56 -28.34
CA LYS A 401 3.80 -40.43 -29.45
C LYS A 401 4.69 -39.19 -29.39
N ALA A 402 4.39 -38.24 -28.51
CA ALA A 402 5.17 -37.02 -28.32
C ALA A 402 6.59 -37.26 -27.78
N GLY A 403 6.82 -38.39 -27.10
CA GLY A 403 8.14 -38.76 -26.61
C GLY A 403 9.20 -38.78 -27.74
N GLY A 404 10.24 -37.98 -27.58
CA GLY A 404 11.32 -37.87 -28.57
C GLY A 404 10.92 -37.20 -29.88
N CYS A 405 9.89 -36.37 -29.88
CA CYS A 405 9.60 -35.44 -30.99
C CYS A 405 10.25 -34.08 -30.71
N ASN A 406 10.84 -33.47 -31.74
CA ASN A 406 11.44 -32.14 -31.70
C ASN A 406 10.57 -31.07 -32.36
N ASP A 407 9.60 -31.47 -33.18
CA ASP A 407 8.66 -30.59 -33.86
C ASP A 407 7.31 -31.28 -34.16
N VAL A 408 6.32 -30.49 -34.60
CA VAL A 408 4.99 -31.00 -34.97
C VAL A 408 5.04 -31.97 -36.15
N LYS A 409 6.03 -31.85 -37.05
CA LYS A 409 6.16 -32.72 -38.24
C LYS A 409 6.56 -34.13 -37.86
N GLU A 410 7.48 -34.29 -36.91
CA GLU A 410 7.86 -35.59 -36.36
C GLU A 410 6.68 -36.26 -35.65
N LEU A 411 5.86 -35.49 -34.92
CA LEU A 411 4.63 -36.03 -34.34
C LEU A 411 3.65 -36.49 -35.44
N TYR A 412 3.43 -35.66 -36.46
CA TYR A 412 2.57 -35.98 -37.60
C TYR A 412 2.95 -37.29 -38.30
N GLN A 413 4.25 -37.59 -38.40
CA GLN A 413 4.74 -38.84 -39.01
C GLN A 413 4.52 -40.08 -38.12
N LYS A 414 4.46 -39.90 -36.79
CA LYS A 414 4.36 -41.00 -35.81
C LYS A 414 2.92 -41.39 -35.43
N VAL A 415 1.95 -40.54 -35.71
CA VAL A 415 0.54 -40.75 -35.36
C VAL A 415 -0.25 -41.44 -36.47
N SER A 416 -1.39 -42.04 -36.11
CA SER A 416 -2.33 -42.70 -37.01
C SER A 416 -2.90 -41.73 -38.05
N ASP A 417 -3.39 -42.27 -39.18
CA ASP A 417 -3.97 -41.44 -40.24
C ASP A 417 -5.22 -40.66 -39.78
N GLU A 418 -5.94 -41.16 -38.76
CA GLU A 418 -7.05 -40.43 -38.14
C GLU A 418 -6.55 -39.22 -37.34
N ALA A 419 -5.49 -39.40 -36.55
CA ALA A 419 -4.87 -38.33 -35.77
C ALA A 419 -4.16 -37.30 -36.66
N LYS A 420 -3.58 -37.70 -37.80
CA LYS A 420 -2.96 -36.79 -38.78
C LYS A 420 -3.92 -35.70 -39.25
N LYS A 421 -5.21 -36.02 -39.45
CA LYS A 421 -6.23 -35.06 -39.93
C LYS A 421 -6.29 -33.79 -39.08
N PHE A 422 -6.01 -33.89 -37.78
CA PHE A 422 -6.02 -32.76 -36.85
C PHE A 422 -4.76 -31.89 -36.93
N LEU A 423 -3.64 -32.45 -37.39
CA LEU A 423 -2.34 -31.79 -37.46
C LEU A 423 -2.02 -31.22 -38.86
N VAL A 424 -2.79 -31.58 -39.91
CA VAL A 424 -2.53 -31.15 -41.30
C VAL A 424 -2.34 -29.64 -41.41
N ASP A 425 -3.21 -28.83 -40.80
CA ASP A 425 -3.13 -27.36 -40.90
C ASP A 425 -1.88 -26.78 -40.22
N LEU A 426 -1.36 -27.45 -39.18
CA LEU A 426 -0.14 -27.04 -38.48
C LEU A 426 1.14 -27.46 -39.21
N VAL A 427 1.05 -28.46 -40.10
CA VAL A 427 2.21 -28.99 -40.85
C VAL A 427 2.29 -28.42 -42.27
N GLU A 428 1.16 -28.36 -42.96
CA GLU A 428 1.05 -28.00 -44.38
C GLU A 428 0.26 -26.71 -44.59
N GLY A 429 -0.56 -26.31 -43.62
CA GLY A 429 -1.41 -25.12 -43.73
C GLY A 429 -0.68 -23.80 -43.48
N PRO A 430 -1.36 -22.66 -43.67
CA PRO A 430 -0.78 -21.32 -43.49
C PRO A 430 -0.20 -21.08 -42.09
N ILE A 431 -0.76 -21.73 -41.06
CA ILE A 431 -0.32 -21.59 -39.67
C ILE A 431 1.08 -22.18 -39.44
N SER A 432 1.50 -23.17 -40.25
CA SER A 432 2.83 -23.79 -40.15
C SER A 432 3.97 -22.77 -40.24
N ASN A 433 3.76 -21.65 -40.95
CA ASN A 433 4.73 -20.56 -41.06
C ASN A 433 5.09 -19.97 -39.69
N VAL A 434 4.10 -19.83 -38.80
CA VAL A 434 4.30 -19.24 -37.47
C VAL A 434 5.16 -20.13 -36.57
N LEU A 435 5.06 -21.45 -36.75
CA LEU A 435 5.89 -22.42 -36.03
C LEU A 435 7.33 -22.41 -36.52
N CYS A 436 7.54 -22.05 -37.79
CA CYS A 436 8.85 -22.02 -38.44
C CYS A 436 9.61 -20.70 -38.23
N GLY A 437 10.93 -20.77 -38.44
CA GLY A 437 11.83 -19.61 -38.39
C GLY A 437 12.48 -19.37 -37.04
N ASP A 438 13.18 -18.25 -36.94
CA ASP A 438 13.82 -17.78 -35.72
C ASP A 438 13.60 -16.27 -35.61
N SER A 439 12.45 -15.87 -35.06
CA SER A 439 12.24 -14.47 -34.73
C SER A 439 13.03 -14.13 -33.47
N ARG A 440 13.83 -13.06 -33.56
CA ARG A 440 14.56 -12.48 -32.43
C ARG A 440 13.56 -11.81 -31.50
N PHE A 441 13.00 -12.57 -30.57
CA PHE A 441 12.34 -12.00 -29.40
C PHE A 441 13.43 -11.32 -28.59
N GLU A 442 13.51 -10.00 -28.67
CA GLU A 442 14.43 -9.24 -27.84
C GLU A 442 13.95 -9.24 -26.39
N ASN A 443 14.83 -8.91 -25.45
CA ASN A 443 14.50 -8.87 -24.03
C ASN A 443 13.43 -7.82 -23.68
N ARG A 444 13.10 -6.94 -24.61
CA ARG A 444 12.10 -5.87 -24.48
C ARG A 444 11.21 -5.88 -25.72
N THR A 445 10.12 -6.63 -25.68
CA THR A 445 9.27 -6.94 -26.85
C THR A 445 7.78 -6.73 -26.57
N VAL A 446 7.06 -6.16 -27.52
CA VAL A 446 5.58 -6.13 -27.59
C VAL A 446 5.11 -7.06 -28.69
N ILE A 447 4.18 -7.94 -28.35
CA ILE A 447 3.58 -8.90 -29.26
C ILE A 447 2.15 -8.45 -29.52
N SER A 448 1.92 -7.92 -30.72
CA SER A 448 0.59 -7.51 -31.15
C SER A 448 -0.03 -8.57 -32.05
N LEU A 449 -1.27 -8.97 -31.75
CA LEU A 449 -2.06 -9.87 -32.59
C LEU A 449 -3.11 -9.12 -33.42
N ARG A 450 -3.02 -7.79 -33.46
CA ARG A 450 -3.94 -6.94 -34.20
C ARG A 450 -4.00 -7.36 -35.67
N GLY A 451 -5.20 -7.63 -36.16
CA GLY A 451 -5.44 -8.10 -37.53
C GLY A 451 -5.47 -9.63 -37.68
N THR A 452 -5.23 -10.38 -36.60
CA THR A 452 -5.54 -11.82 -36.56
C THR A 452 -7.03 -12.03 -36.34
N SER A 453 -7.65 -12.86 -37.16
CA SER A 453 -9.07 -13.22 -37.03
C SER A 453 -9.24 -14.61 -36.40
N GLY A 454 -10.30 -14.74 -35.59
CA GLY A 454 -10.72 -15.99 -34.93
C GLY A 454 -10.13 -16.14 -33.52
N GLU A 455 -10.99 -16.23 -32.51
CA GLU A 455 -10.59 -16.32 -31.09
C GLU A 455 -9.63 -17.49 -30.83
N GLU A 456 -9.93 -18.68 -31.37
CA GLU A 456 -9.09 -19.88 -31.20
C GLU A 456 -7.66 -19.69 -31.69
N ARG A 457 -7.52 -18.97 -32.81
CA ARG A 457 -6.22 -18.67 -33.40
C ARG A 457 -5.45 -17.67 -32.56
N VAL A 458 -6.13 -16.64 -32.06
CA VAL A 458 -5.53 -15.66 -31.15
C VAL A 458 -5.08 -16.37 -29.87
N SER A 459 -5.91 -17.21 -29.25
CA SER A 459 -5.57 -17.99 -28.05
C SER A 459 -4.36 -18.92 -28.28
N MET A 460 -4.30 -19.62 -29.41
CA MET A 460 -3.14 -20.42 -29.80
C MET A 460 -1.87 -19.56 -29.86
N LEU A 461 -1.90 -18.47 -30.63
CA LEU A 461 -0.74 -17.62 -30.85
C LEU A 461 -0.26 -16.96 -29.55
N LEU A 462 -1.20 -16.51 -28.70
CA LEU A 462 -0.93 -15.99 -27.37
C LEU A 462 -0.19 -17.03 -26.52
N LEU A 463 -0.71 -18.26 -26.46
CA LEU A 463 -0.12 -19.33 -25.66
C LEU A 463 1.30 -19.67 -26.12
N LEU A 464 1.52 -19.82 -27.43
CA LEU A 464 2.84 -20.13 -27.95
C LEU A 464 3.82 -18.97 -27.77
N ALA A 465 3.37 -17.73 -27.98
CA ALA A 465 4.16 -16.54 -27.68
C ALA A 465 4.57 -16.47 -26.21
N LEU A 466 3.64 -16.75 -25.29
CA LEU A 466 3.91 -16.83 -23.86
C LEU A 466 4.91 -17.94 -23.53
N GLY A 467 4.82 -19.10 -24.19
CA GLY A 467 5.81 -20.18 -24.05
C GLY A 467 7.22 -19.73 -24.42
N LYS A 468 7.36 -19.02 -25.55
CA LYS A 468 8.63 -18.44 -26.00
C LYS A 468 9.17 -17.39 -25.04
N ILE A 469 8.32 -16.47 -24.59
CA ILE A 469 8.66 -15.47 -23.56
C ILE A 469 9.15 -16.16 -22.29
N TRP A 470 8.42 -17.16 -21.79
CA TRP A 470 8.76 -17.86 -20.55
C TRP A 470 10.10 -18.57 -20.66
N LYS A 471 10.38 -19.23 -21.79
CA LYS A 471 11.69 -19.84 -22.03
C LYS A 471 12.82 -18.80 -21.98
N GLN A 472 12.60 -17.61 -22.54
CA GLN A 472 13.57 -16.52 -22.51
C GLN A 472 13.75 -15.96 -21.09
N ILE A 473 12.67 -15.78 -20.33
CA ILE A 473 12.72 -15.38 -18.91
C ILE A 473 13.58 -16.37 -18.09
N ASN A 474 13.41 -17.67 -18.30
CA ASN A 474 14.17 -18.72 -17.61
C ASN A 474 15.65 -18.78 -18.01
N SER A 475 16.02 -18.24 -19.18
CA SER A 475 17.41 -18.17 -19.63
C SER A 475 18.22 -17.04 -18.97
N VAL A 476 17.54 -16.13 -18.25
CA VAL A 476 18.14 -14.93 -17.66
C VAL A 476 18.16 -15.02 -16.13
N PRO A 477 19.28 -14.65 -15.44
CA PRO A 477 19.40 -14.73 -13.99
C PRO A 477 18.26 -14.04 -13.22
N ALA A 478 17.82 -14.63 -12.11
CA ALA A 478 16.72 -14.12 -11.28
C ALA A 478 16.92 -12.69 -10.73
N ARG A 479 18.17 -12.22 -10.61
CA ARG A 479 18.47 -10.84 -10.17
C ARG A 479 17.96 -9.75 -11.14
N ILE A 480 17.81 -10.08 -12.42
CA ILE A 480 17.29 -9.15 -13.44
C ILE A 480 15.76 -9.16 -13.35
N PRO A 481 15.09 -8.01 -13.13
CA PRO A 481 13.63 -7.95 -13.14
C PRO A 481 13.05 -8.32 -14.51
N LYS A 482 11.90 -9.00 -14.52
CA LYS A 482 11.13 -9.24 -15.74
C LYS A 482 9.72 -8.73 -15.54
N ILE A 483 9.21 -7.97 -16.49
CA ILE A 483 7.87 -7.42 -16.48
C ILE A 483 7.11 -8.14 -17.60
N LEU A 484 6.13 -8.96 -17.22
CA LEU A 484 5.25 -9.66 -18.15
C LEU A 484 3.85 -9.06 -18.04
N VAL A 485 3.39 -8.42 -19.10
CA VAL A 485 2.05 -7.84 -19.21
C VAL A 485 1.22 -8.68 -20.17
N ILE A 486 0.04 -9.12 -19.72
CA ILE A 486 -0.98 -9.71 -20.58
C ILE A 486 -2.22 -8.82 -20.50
N ASP A 487 -2.48 -8.10 -21.58
CA ASP A 487 -3.72 -7.34 -21.75
C ASP A 487 -4.75 -8.19 -22.47
N GLU A 488 -6.00 -8.18 -21.98
CA GLU A 488 -7.11 -8.94 -22.56
C GLU A 488 -6.83 -10.44 -22.80
N GLY A 489 -6.11 -11.06 -21.88
CA GLY A 489 -5.77 -12.49 -21.93
C GLY A 489 -6.90 -13.45 -21.56
N TRP A 490 -8.15 -13.00 -21.40
CA TRP A 490 -9.26 -13.86 -20.94
C TRP A 490 -9.52 -15.06 -21.85
N MET A 491 -9.28 -14.90 -23.17
CA MET A 491 -9.42 -15.97 -24.15
C MET A 491 -8.49 -17.17 -23.91
N LEU A 492 -7.38 -16.97 -23.18
CA LEU A 492 -6.50 -18.06 -22.76
C LEU A 492 -7.20 -19.03 -21.80
N PHE A 493 -8.21 -18.58 -21.06
CA PHE A 493 -8.94 -19.45 -20.13
C PHE A 493 -9.85 -20.45 -20.83
N GLN A 494 -10.14 -20.28 -22.13
CA GLN A 494 -10.87 -21.27 -22.92
C GLN A 494 -10.06 -22.56 -23.15
N MET A 495 -8.72 -22.49 -23.07
CA MET A 495 -7.82 -23.62 -23.24
C MET A 495 -7.29 -24.09 -21.89
N ALA A 496 -7.56 -25.34 -21.52
CA ALA A 496 -7.11 -25.89 -20.24
C ALA A 496 -5.58 -25.83 -20.08
N SER A 497 -4.83 -26.07 -21.16
CA SER A 497 -3.36 -25.98 -21.15
C SER A 497 -2.85 -24.56 -20.92
N ALA A 498 -3.52 -23.55 -21.48
CA ALA A 498 -3.16 -22.15 -21.26
C ALA A 498 -3.48 -21.68 -19.84
N GLY A 499 -4.65 -22.05 -19.31
CA GLY A 499 -5.01 -21.77 -17.91
C GLY A 499 -4.01 -22.36 -16.91
N ARG A 500 -3.60 -23.63 -17.13
CA ARG A 500 -2.52 -24.26 -16.32
C ARG A 500 -1.21 -23.50 -16.42
N PHE A 501 -0.85 -23.04 -17.62
CA PHE A 501 0.39 -22.30 -17.84
C PHE A 501 0.39 -20.93 -17.15
N LEU A 502 -0.70 -20.16 -17.25
CA LEU A 502 -0.84 -18.88 -16.54
C LEU A 502 -0.79 -19.06 -15.02
N ASN A 503 -1.46 -20.10 -14.49
CA ASN A 503 -1.41 -20.42 -13.06
C ASN A 503 0.01 -20.79 -12.61
N MET A 504 0.76 -21.54 -13.44
CA MET A 504 2.19 -21.79 -13.17
C MET A 504 2.96 -20.47 -13.08
N ILE A 505 2.83 -19.57 -14.06
CA ILE A 505 3.51 -18.26 -14.06
C ILE A 505 3.17 -17.49 -12.77
N ALA A 506 1.89 -17.39 -12.40
CA ALA A 506 1.45 -16.67 -11.21
C ALA A 506 2.05 -17.25 -9.91
N ARG A 507 2.23 -18.58 -9.82
CA ARG A 507 2.74 -19.24 -8.61
C ARG A 507 4.27 -19.22 -8.52
N VAL A 508 4.98 -19.37 -9.63
CA VAL A 508 6.45 -19.52 -9.61
C VAL A 508 7.20 -18.27 -10.08
N GLY A 509 6.53 -17.34 -10.76
CA GLY A 509 7.12 -16.14 -11.36
C GLY A 509 7.97 -15.31 -10.39
N ARG A 510 7.54 -15.19 -9.13
CA ARG A 510 8.31 -14.52 -8.07
C ARG A 510 9.75 -15.02 -7.95
N LYS A 511 9.98 -16.34 -8.05
CA LYS A 511 11.33 -16.94 -7.95
C LYS A 511 12.27 -16.49 -9.06
N PHE A 512 11.71 -16.05 -10.18
CA PHE A 512 12.43 -15.53 -11.34
C PHE A 512 12.45 -14.00 -11.40
N ASN A 513 11.91 -13.33 -10.36
CA ASN A 513 11.72 -11.87 -10.30
C ASN A 513 10.82 -11.35 -11.43
N VAL A 514 9.71 -12.06 -11.67
CA VAL A 514 8.71 -11.70 -12.67
C VAL A 514 7.60 -10.90 -12.00
N VAL A 515 7.42 -9.64 -12.43
CA VAL A 515 6.22 -8.84 -12.19
C VAL A 515 5.21 -9.24 -13.26
N PHE A 516 4.21 -10.02 -12.87
CA PHE A 516 3.18 -10.51 -13.78
C PHE A 516 1.92 -9.65 -13.69
N MET A 517 1.70 -8.80 -14.69
CA MET A 517 0.53 -7.94 -14.82
C MET A 517 -0.54 -8.63 -15.69
N PHE A 518 -1.69 -8.96 -15.11
CA PHE A 518 -2.84 -9.51 -15.82
C PHE A 518 -3.98 -8.49 -15.84
N ILE A 519 -4.52 -8.20 -17.03
CA ILE A 519 -5.38 -7.03 -17.26
C ILE A 519 -6.65 -7.44 -18.07
N PRO A 520 -7.67 -8.04 -17.44
CA PRO A 520 -8.90 -8.47 -18.12
C PRO A 520 -9.88 -7.31 -18.38
N GLN A 521 -10.75 -7.41 -19.39
CA GLN A 521 -11.81 -6.41 -19.63
C GLN A 521 -12.88 -6.44 -18.57
N ARG A 522 -13.23 -7.64 -18.11
CA ARG A 522 -14.30 -7.89 -17.17
C ARG A 522 -13.78 -8.66 -15.96
N PRO A 523 -14.10 -8.26 -14.73
CA PRO A 523 -13.77 -9.02 -13.53
C PRO A 523 -14.29 -10.47 -13.56
N GLU A 524 -15.46 -10.68 -14.17
CA GLU A 524 -16.12 -11.98 -14.28
C GLU A 524 -15.24 -13.01 -15.02
N ASP A 525 -14.46 -12.56 -16.02
CA ASP A 525 -13.54 -13.42 -16.78
C ASP A 525 -12.49 -14.09 -15.89
N VAL A 526 -12.19 -13.49 -14.73
CA VAL A 526 -11.24 -14.00 -13.74
C VAL A 526 -11.96 -14.75 -12.62
N ILE A 527 -13.12 -14.26 -12.19
CA ILE A 527 -13.83 -14.79 -11.01
C ILE A 527 -14.60 -16.07 -11.34
N GLU A 528 -15.09 -16.26 -12.56
CA GLU A 528 -15.87 -17.46 -12.92
C GLU A 528 -14.98 -18.67 -13.24
N ASN A 529 -13.69 -18.45 -13.52
CA ASN A 529 -12.75 -19.49 -13.92
C ASN A 529 -11.78 -19.85 -12.77
N ASP A 530 -11.60 -21.14 -12.49
CA ASP A 530 -10.69 -21.61 -11.43
C ASP A 530 -9.24 -21.15 -11.64
N PHE A 531 -8.77 -21.07 -12.89
CA PHE A 531 -7.43 -20.55 -13.21
C PHE A 531 -7.35 -19.04 -12.99
N GLY A 532 -8.42 -18.30 -13.32
CA GLY A 532 -8.51 -16.87 -13.05
C GLY A 532 -8.47 -16.57 -11.56
N ARG A 533 -9.27 -17.29 -10.76
CA ARG A 533 -9.24 -17.19 -9.28
C ARG A 533 -7.84 -17.44 -8.73
N ALA A 534 -7.15 -18.46 -9.22
CA ALA A 534 -5.79 -18.73 -8.78
C ALA A 534 -4.83 -17.56 -9.08
N ILE A 535 -4.98 -16.85 -10.19
CA ILE A 535 -4.20 -15.64 -10.48
C ILE A 535 -4.55 -14.52 -9.50
N ALA A 536 -5.84 -14.32 -9.23
CA ALA A 536 -6.32 -13.30 -8.29
C ALA A 536 -5.83 -13.57 -6.86
N ASP A 537 -5.90 -14.80 -6.38
CA ASP A 537 -5.41 -15.21 -5.05
C ASP A 537 -3.90 -15.03 -4.89
N ASN A 538 -3.17 -15.01 -6.01
CA ASN A 538 -1.72 -14.80 -6.03
C ASN A 538 -1.34 -13.35 -6.39
N ALA A 539 -2.29 -12.42 -6.52
CA ALA A 539 -2.01 -10.99 -6.68
C ALA A 539 -1.80 -10.32 -5.31
N GLY A 540 -0.67 -9.62 -5.13
CA GLY A 540 -0.18 -9.12 -3.84
C GLY A 540 -0.47 -7.65 -3.54
#